data_AF-A0A8D5FRM7-F1
#
_entry.id   AF-A0A8D5FRM7-F1
#
_cell.length_a   1.000
_cell.length_b   1.000
_cell.length_c   1.000
_cell.angle_alpha   90.00
_cell.angle_beta   90.00
_cell.angle_gamma   90.00
#
_symmetry.space_group_name_H-M   'P 1'
#
loop_
_entity.id
_entity.type
_entity.pdbx_description
1 polymer ?
#
loop_
_entity_poly.entity_id
_entity_poly.type
_entity_poly.pdbx_seq_one_letter_code
_entity_poly.pdbx_strand_id
1 'polypeptide(L)'
;MRNVIKEFVMSKLLWEPSEQRVKSSNMYRFMQTVNGKFGTDFADYDALYQWSVDNLEQFWAEFWDFAEIRFSTPYTEVIDDPGKMPGAKWFSGARLNFAENLLRYRDDKTALVFRGRTGSGEH
;
A
#
# COMPACT_ATOMS: atom_id res chain seq x y z
N MET A 1 -14.34 38.73 -12.76
CA MET A 1 -13.59 37.80 -11.88
C MET A 1 -14.38 36.59 -11.38
N ARG A 2 -15.73 36.55 -11.40
CA ARG A 2 -16.51 35.37 -10.97
C ARG A 2 -16.66 34.25 -12.02
N ASN A 3 -16.39 34.54 -13.30
CA ASN A 3 -16.52 33.54 -14.37
C ASN A 3 -15.27 32.66 -14.57
N VAL A 4 -14.08 33.13 -14.16
CA VAL A 4 -12.82 32.38 -14.35
C VAL A 4 -12.72 31.19 -13.39
N ILE A 5 -13.35 31.27 -12.22
CA ILE A 5 -13.35 30.18 -11.23
C ILE A 5 -14.24 29.01 -11.66
N LYS A 6 -15.27 29.25 -12.49
CA LYS A 6 -16.13 28.16 -13.01
C LYS A 6 -15.42 27.27 -14.03
N GLU A 7 -14.42 27.79 -14.72
CA GLU A 7 -13.73 27.07 -15.81
C GLU A 7 -12.69 26.07 -15.29
N PHE A 8 -12.13 26.29 -14.10
CA PHE A 8 -11.14 25.39 -13.49
C PHE A 8 -11.74 24.07 -12.96
N VAL A 9 -13.07 23.95 -12.89
CA VAL A 9 -13.78 22.82 -12.25
C VAL A 9 -14.29 21.76 -13.25
N MET A 10 -13.87 21.79 -14.51
CA MET A 10 -14.23 20.74 -15.48
C MET A 10 -13.00 20.16 -16.19
N SER A 11 -12.01 19.69 -15.43
CA SER A 11 -10.97 18.82 -15.98
C SER A 11 -11.63 17.53 -16.49
N LYS A 12 -11.64 17.34 -17.80
CA LYS A 12 -12.15 16.10 -18.42
C LYS A 12 -11.32 14.92 -17.91
N LEU A 13 -11.99 13.97 -17.25
CA LEU A 13 -11.38 12.71 -16.82
C LEU A 13 -10.78 12.01 -18.06
N LEU A 14 -9.46 11.85 -18.08
CA LEU A 14 -8.75 11.30 -19.24
C LEU A 14 -8.94 9.79 -19.35
N TRP A 15 -9.09 9.11 -18.21
CA TRP A 15 -9.20 7.67 -18.13
C TRP A 15 -9.74 7.26 -16.75
N GLU A 16 -10.47 6.15 -16.73
CA GLU A 16 -10.88 5.46 -15.50
C GLU A 16 -10.69 3.94 -15.64
N PRO A 17 -10.30 3.23 -14.55
CA PRO A 17 -10.24 1.78 -14.57
C PRO A 17 -11.65 1.19 -14.68
N SER A 18 -11.78 0.07 -15.39
CA SER A 18 -13.00 -0.73 -15.32
C SER A 18 -13.21 -1.28 -13.90
N GLU A 19 -14.47 -1.53 -13.52
CA GLU A 19 -14.78 -2.14 -12.21
C GLU A 19 -14.04 -3.45 -11.97
N GLN A 20 -13.89 -4.28 -13.01
CA GLN A 20 -13.16 -5.54 -12.92
C GLN A 20 -11.69 -5.31 -12.56
N ARG A 21 -11.05 -4.27 -13.13
CA ARG A 21 -9.68 -3.87 -12.79
C ARG A 21 -9.60 -3.36 -11.35
N VAL A 22 -10.58 -2.59 -10.89
CA VAL A 22 -10.64 -2.14 -9.50
C VAL A 22 -10.75 -3.32 -8.54
N LYS A 23 -11.74 -4.20 -8.75
CA LYS A 23 -12.04 -5.35 -7.87
C LYS A 23 -10.92 -6.40 -7.84
N SER A 24 -10.08 -6.47 -8.88
CA SER A 24 -8.91 -7.37 -8.93
C SER A 24 -7.63 -6.74 -8.36
N SER A 25 -7.65 -5.47 -7.97
CA SER A 25 -6.47 -4.80 -7.41
C SER A 25 -6.17 -5.22 -5.97
N ASN A 26 -4.90 -5.15 -5.58
CA ASN A 26 -4.50 -5.34 -4.18
C ASN A 26 -5.10 -4.27 -3.26
N MET A 27 -5.30 -3.05 -3.78
CA MET A 27 -5.92 -1.96 -3.01
C MET A 27 -7.36 -2.31 -2.61
N TYR A 28 -8.17 -2.79 -3.55
CA TYR A 28 -9.53 -3.23 -3.25
C TYR A 28 -9.53 -4.41 -2.27
N ARG A 29 -8.65 -5.40 -2.46
CA ARG A 29 -8.50 -6.52 -1.52
C ARG A 29 -8.15 -6.05 -0.10
N PHE A 30 -7.23 -5.10 0.03
CA PHE A 30 -6.86 -4.53 1.32
C PHE A 30 -8.03 -3.77 1.95
N MET A 31 -8.72 -2.93 1.18
CA MET A 31 -9.93 -2.22 1.63
C MET A 31 -10.99 -3.18 2.17
N GLN A 32 -11.27 -4.28 1.47
CA GLN A 32 -12.23 -5.29 1.92
C GLN A 32 -11.74 -6.02 3.19
N THR A 33 -10.44 -6.21 3.36
CA THR A 33 -9.85 -6.81 4.58
C THR A 33 -10.08 -5.89 5.78
N VAL A 34 -9.82 -4.59 5.62
CA VAL A 34 -10.05 -3.57 6.65
C VAL A 34 -11.55 -3.47 6.98
N ASN A 35 -12.42 -3.41 5.96
CA ASN A 35 -13.89 -3.43 6.14
C ASN A 35 -14.35 -4.63 6.95
N GLY A 36 -13.88 -5.82 6.61
CA GLY A 36 -14.23 -7.04 7.34
C GLY A 36 -13.74 -7.06 8.79
N LYS A 37 -12.53 -6.54 9.06
CA LYS A 37 -11.90 -6.60 10.38
C LYS A 37 -12.44 -5.55 11.36
N PHE A 38 -12.69 -4.33 10.87
CA PHE A 38 -13.13 -3.21 11.72
C PHE A 38 -14.61 -2.85 11.57
N GLY A 39 -15.35 -3.58 10.73
CA GLY A 39 -16.77 -3.28 10.47
C GLY A 39 -16.98 -1.96 9.76
N THR A 40 -16.00 -1.50 8.97
CA THR A 40 -16.13 -0.30 8.11
C THR A 40 -16.79 -0.66 6.78
N ASP A 41 -17.28 0.34 6.08
CA ASP A 41 -17.93 0.17 4.76
C ASP A 41 -17.36 1.17 3.74
N PHE A 42 -16.03 1.12 3.55
CA PHE A 42 -15.37 1.96 2.56
C PHE A 42 -15.77 1.53 1.15
N ALA A 43 -16.34 2.48 0.40
CA ALA A 43 -16.78 2.27 -0.98
C ALA A 43 -15.71 2.65 -2.01
N ASP A 44 -14.76 3.50 -1.64
CA ASP A 44 -13.75 4.05 -2.52
C ASP A 44 -12.39 4.25 -1.82
N TYR A 45 -11.41 4.64 -2.63
CA TYR A 45 -10.05 4.90 -2.17
C TYR A 45 -9.97 6.07 -1.19
N ASP A 46 -10.77 7.12 -1.39
CA ASP A 46 -10.69 8.34 -0.57
C ASP A 46 -11.12 8.06 0.87
N ALA A 47 -12.15 7.23 1.06
CA ALA A 47 -12.59 6.77 2.38
C ALA A 47 -11.50 5.94 3.09
N LEU A 48 -10.88 4.99 2.38
CA LEU A 48 -9.76 4.21 2.93
C LEU A 48 -8.55 5.10 3.26
N TYR A 49 -8.24 6.06 2.39
CA TYR A 49 -7.14 7.00 2.58
C TYR A 49 -7.37 7.85 3.83
N GLN A 50 -8.55 8.44 4.00
CA GLN A 50 -8.88 9.24 5.17
C GLN A 50 -8.72 8.41 6.45
N TRP A 51 -9.26 7.19 6.46
CA TRP A 51 -9.08 6.27 7.58
C TRP A 51 -7.61 5.95 7.86
N SER A 52 -6.78 5.76 6.82
CA SER A 52 -5.36 5.45 6.97
C SER A 52 -4.55 6.56 7.66
N VAL A 53 -4.96 7.81 7.46
CA VAL A 53 -4.34 8.99 8.08
C VAL A 53 -4.86 9.16 9.50
N ASP A 54 -6.18 9.00 9.71
CA ASP A 54 -6.81 9.16 11.02
C ASP A 54 -6.44 8.01 12.00
N ASN A 55 -6.14 6.83 11.48
CA ASN A 55 -5.86 5.61 12.24
C ASN A 55 -4.49 5.02 11.87
N LEU A 56 -3.48 5.88 11.83
CA LEU A 56 -2.13 5.56 11.33
C LEU A 56 -1.54 4.27 11.89
N GLU A 57 -1.61 4.07 13.22
CA GLU A 57 -1.08 2.88 13.88
C GLU A 57 -1.80 1.60 13.43
N GLN A 58 -3.14 1.63 13.38
CA GLN A 58 -3.95 0.49 12.95
C GLN A 58 -3.72 0.17 11.47
N PHE A 59 -3.68 1.20 10.62
CA PHE A 59 -3.42 1.02 9.19
C PHE A 59 -2.10 0.29 8.96
N TRP A 60 -1.02 0.70 9.63
CA TRP A 60 0.30 0.10 9.44
C TRP A 60 0.40 -1.29 10.06
N ALA A 61 -0.29 -1.57 11.17
CA ALA A 61 -0.45 -2.92 11.70
C ALA A 61 -1.15 -3.85 10.69
N GLU A 62 -2.27 -3.41 10.11
CA GLU A 62 -2.98 -4.19 9.11
C GLU A 62 -2.19 -4.39 7.83
N PHE A 63 -1.47 -3.37 7.39
CA PHE A 63 -0.64 -3.47 6.22
C PHE A 63 0.51 -4.48 6.43
N TRP A 64 1.10 -4.51 7.63
CA TRP A 64 2.13 -5.48 7.99
C TRP A 64 1.63 -6.93 7.82
N ASP A 65 0.43 -7.22 8.33
CA ASP A 65 -0.21 -8.52 8.21
C ASP A 65 -0.60 -8.82 6.74
N PHE A 66 -1.22 -7.87 6.06
CA PHE A 66 -1.67 -8.03 4.68
C PHE A 66 -0.51 -8.23 3.68
N ALA A 67 0.61 -7.55 3.90
CA ALA A 67 1.82 -7.72 3.09
C ALA A 67 2.56 -9.03 3.40
N GLU A 68 2.14 -9.74 4.46
CA GLU A 68 2.76 -10.96 4.97
C GLU A 68 4.25 -10.75 5.28
N ILE A 69 4.56 -9.68 6.02
CA ILE A 69 5.93 -9.34 6.39
C ILE A 69 6.51 -10.45 7.26
N ARG A 70 7.65 -11.01 6.85
CA ARG A 70 8.41 -12.02 7.59
C ARG A 70 9.36 -11.33 8.57
N PHE A 71 9.32 -11.79 9.81
CA PHE A 71 10.14 -11.28 10.90
C PHE A 71 10.55 -12.41 11.85
N SER A 72 11.68 -12.20 12.52
CA SER A 72 12.24 -13.11 13.53
C SER A 72 11.86 -12.71 14.96
N THR A 73 11.50 -11.44 15.17
CA THR A 73 11.01 -10.91 16.45
C THR A 73 9.85 -9.97 16.14
N PRO A 74 8.69 -10.11 16.82
CA PRO A 74 7.55 -9.24 16.59
C PRO A 74 7.85 -7.80 17.05
N TYR A 75 7.13 -6.82 16.49
CA TYR A 75 7.12 -5.48 17.06
C TYR A 75 6.34 -5.49 18.39
N THR A 76 6.66 -4.55 19.26
CA THR A 76 5.90 -4.24 20.49
C THR A 76 5.03 -3.01 20.32
N GLU A 77 5.36 -2.14 19.37
CA GLU A 77 4.69 -0.88 19.09
C GLU A 77 4.89 -0.53 17.61
N VAL A 78 3.82 -0.10 16.92
CA VAL A 78 3.91 0.22 15.49
C VAL A 78 4.49 1.60 15.26
N ILE A 79 4.17 2.59 16.09
CA ILE A 79 4.78 3.92 16.05
C ILE A 79 4.81 4.54 17.45
N ASP A 80 5.91 5.19 17.82
CA ASP A 80 6.04 5.88 19.11
C ASP A 80 5.27 7.22 19.17
N ASP A 81 5.41 8.06 18.15
CA ASP A 81 4.75 9.36 18.05
C ASP A 81 4.44 9.73 16.58
N PRO A 82 3.16 9.64 16.16
CA PRO A 82 2.71 10.03 14.82
C PRO A 82 3.03 11.47 14.41
N GLY A 83 3.13 12.40 15.38
CA GLY A 83 3.40 13.82 15.13
C GLY A 83 4.89 14.16 15.07
N LYS A 84 5.76 13.21 15.45
CA LYS A 84 7.20 13.45 15.57
C LYS A 84 7.92 13.36 14.24
N MET A 85 8.21 14.52 13.67
CA MET A 85 9.03 14.63 12.46
C MET A 85 10.16 15.65 12.66
N PRO A 86 11.44 15.24 12.47
CA PRO A 86 11.95 13.90 12.21
C PRO A 86 12.06 13.03 13.49
N GLY A 87 12.22 11.71 13.33
CA GLY A 87 12.66 10.81 14.40
C GLY A 87 11.59 9.95 15.08
N ALA A 88 10.39 9.83 14.48
CA ALA A 88 9.45 8.76 14.82
C ALA A 88 10.11 7.38 14.61
N LYS A 89 9.86 6.47 15.55
CA LYS A 89 10.32 5.08 15.52
C LYS A 89 9.15 4.19 15.11
N TRP A 90 9.33 3.47 14.01
CA TRP A 90 8.34 2.56 13.47
C TRP A 90 8.68 1.11 13.82
N PHE A 91 7.67 0.33 14.16
CA PHE A 91 7.74 -1.11 14.45
C PHE A 91 8.82 -1.44 15.49
N SER A 92 8.89 -0.65 16.56
CA SER A 92 9.84 -0.84 17.66
C SER A 92 9.78 -2.27 18.18
N GLY A 93 10.95 -2.87 18.42
CA GLY A 93 11.08 -4.26 18.86
C GLY A 93 11.17 -5.29 17.73
N ALA A 94 10.64 -4.99 16.53
CA ALA A 94 10.69 -5.94 15.43
C ALA A 94 12.12 -6.17 14.94
N ARG A 95 12.40 -7.41 14.54
CA ARG A 95 13.62 -7.79 13.82
C ARG A 95 13.25 -8.54 12.56
N LEU A 96 13.62 -7.98 11.42
CA LEU A 96 13.38 -8.57 10.10
C LEU A 96 14.63 -8.52 9.24
N ASN A 97 14.65 -9.33 8.19
CA ASN A 97 15.64 -9.23 7.12
C ASN A 97 14.95 -8.78 5.83
N PHE A 98 15.47 -7.73 5.20
CA PHE A 98 14.88 -7.17 3.99
C PHE A 98 15.00 -8.13 2.79
N ALA A 99 16.16 -8.77 2.62
CA ALA A 99 16.39 -9.73 1.53
C ALA A 99 15.52 -10.98 1.67
N GLU A 100 15.26 -11.45 2.90
CA GLU A 100 14.33 -12.55 3.16
C GLU A 100 12.91 -12.24 2.68
N ASN A 101 12.45 -11.01 2.92
CA ASN A 101 11.12 -10.57 2.49
C ASN A 101 11.04 -10.42 0.95
N LEU A 102 12.07 -9.86 0.32
CA LEU A 102 12.13 -9.71 -1.14
C LEU A 102 12.29 -11.06 -1.87
N LEU A 103 13.12 -11.96 -1.34
CA LEU A 103 13.46 -13.25 -1.93
C LEU A 103 12.67 -14.40 -1.27
N ARG A 104 11.44 -14.11 -0.82
CA ARG A 104 10.62 -15.06 -0.06
C ARG A 104 10.15 -16.27 -0.85
N TYR A 105 10.09 -16.13 -2.18
CA TYR A 105 9.76 -17.20 -3.11
C TYR A 105 11.04 -17.87 -3.60
N ARG A 106 11.11 -19.19 -3.43
CA ARG A 106 12.19 -20.05 -3.91
C ARG A 106 11.64 -21.06 -4.92
N ASP A 107 10.82 -20.57 -5.83
CA ASP A 107 10.22 -21.31 -6.93
C ASP A 107 10.85 -20.90 -8.27
N ASP A 108 10.45 -21.55 -9.37
CA ASP A 108 11.02 -21.32 -10.69
C ASP A 108 10.49 -20.04 -11.38
N LYS A 109 9.82 -19.14 -10.63
CA LYS A 109 9.32 -17.89 -11.19
C LYS A 109 10.48 -16.94 -11.46
N THR A 110 10.42 -16.26 -12.61
CA THR A 110 11.39 -15.23 -12.95
C THR A 110 11.40 -14.09 -11.93
N ALA A 111 12.48 -13.97 -11.16
CA ALA A 111 12.66 -12.89 -10.18
C ALA A 111 13.24 -11.61 -10.79
N LEU A 112 14.09 -11.74 -11.83
CA LEU A 112 14.78 -10.62 -12.45
C LEU A 112 14.78 -10.79 -13.98
N VAL A 113 14.23 -9.80 -14.69
CA VAL A 113 14.33 -9.71 -16.15
C VAL A 113 15.38 -8.66 -16.46
N PHE A 114 16.57 -9.11 -16.88
CA PHE A 114 17.63 -8.22 -17.34
C PHE A 114 17.48 -7.95 -18.84
N ARG A 115 17.53 -6.68 -19.25
CA ARG A 115 17.57 -6.30 -20.66
C ARG A 115 18.80 -5.45 -20.95
N GLY A 116 19.75 -6.05 -21.65
CA GLY A 116 20.91 -5.35 -22.21
C GLY A 116 20.57 -4.59 -23.50
N ARG A 117 21.52 -3.77 -23.94
CA ARG A 117 21.38 -2.89 -25.13
C ARG A 117 21.20 -3.65 -26.45
N THR A 118 21.58 -4.93 -26.52
CA THR A 118 21.46 -5.77 -27.72
C THR A 118 20.09 -6.42 -27.91
N GLY A 119 19.11 -6.20 -27.01
CA GLY A 119 17.72 -6.64 -27.21
C GLY A 119 17.48 -8.16 -27.18
N SER A 120 18.53 -8.98 -27.12
CA SER A 120 18.43 -10.43 -26.94
C SER A 120 18.26 -10.76 -25.46
N GLY A 121 17.02 -10.84 -24.99
CA GLY A 121 16.70 -11.51 -23.74
C GLY A 121 16.61 -13.01 -23.99
N GLU A 122 17.49 -13.80 -23.37
CA GLU A 122 17.28 -15.24 -23.24
C GLU A 122 16.29 -15.48 -22.11
N HIS A 123 15.28 -16.31 -22.40
CA HIS A 123 14.18 -16.69 -21.53
C HIS A 123 14.54 -17.92 -20.70
#